data_AF-A0AAV7YB84-F1
#
_entry.id   AF-A0AAV7YB84-F1
#
_cell.length_a   1.000
_cell.length_b   1.000
_cell.length_c   1.000
_cell.angle_alpha   90.00
_cell.angle_beta   90.00
_cell.angle_gamma   90.00
#
_symmetry.space_group_name_H-M   'P 1'
#
loop_
_entity.id
_entity.type
_entity.pdbx_description
1 polymer ?
#
loop_
_entity_poly.entity_id
_entity_poly.type
_entity_poly.pdbx_seq_one_letter_code
_entity_poly.pdbx_strand_id
1 'polypeptide(L)'
;MVEKYLKNLPSQNLLSSEKIIHQNREFIIYVELQNNNKYSKINKIDQENFLIQKLHKLALYKSKKKRKFQFYSNNDTTISFETKKEKETKKEKEKEKDKQKEKEQEQKKQKQKEKEKEKEKRKEKQRQKEKLIEKKKEKEKEKEKEKEKEKEKKKKKEILKDKDNIKEKQNNKKINTKMNSKTKIENVYGKRKNDKNQKTIETNQQKQKEQVYKKRKNEKEKDKDKDQDQNKEKEKEKKIEKQTNKNYTFQLFDSFGFSNFEMQKPKIPRLLRSYSERSASSDFFKSSKKKQLQKTYGDHKKKHQRKIQKTTKKDPKKKKKKKAKFPTASQLRRKKNVELKKILSKFGLKVSGRKEELVQRILSNSDEIIF
;
A
#
# COMPACT_ATOMS: atom_id res chain seq x y z
N MET A 1 -8.06 -7.28 54.79
CA MET A 1 -7.26 -7.84 55.91
C MET A 1 -5.76 -7.61 55.75
N VAL A 2 -5.16 -7.76 54.56
CA VAL A 2 -3.70 -7.60 54.35
C VAL A 2 -3.17 -6.19 54.65
N GLU A 3 -3.95 -5.13 54.38
CA GLU A 3 -3.50 -3.74 54.61
C GLU A 3 -3.39 -3.33 56.09
N LYS A 4 -4.13 -3.98 57.00
CA LYS A 4 -4.03 -3.69 58.45
C LYS A 4 -2.73 -4.25 59.07
N TYR A 5 -2.21 -5.35 58.52
CA TYR A 5 -0.97 -5.98 59.00
C TYR A 5 0.29 -5.23 58.55
N LEU A 6 0.24 -4.49 57.44
CA LEU A 6 1.42 -3.78 56.90
C LEU A 6 1.79 -2.50 57.68
N LYS A 7 0.91 -1.97 58.54
CA LYS A 7 1.13 -0.71 59.27
C LYS A 7 1.96 -0.85 60.56
N ASN A 8 2.14 -2.06 61.09
CA ASN A 8 2.80 -2.29 62.39
C ASN A 8 4.17 -2.97 62.29
N LEU A 9 4.78 -3.05 61.10
CA LEU A 9 6.10 -3.68 60.95
C LEU A 9 7.23 -2.66 61.19
N PRO A 10 8.24 -3.00 62.02
CA PRO A 10 9.35 -2.12 62.32
C PRO A 10 10.16 -1.77 61.05
N SER A 11 10.52 -0.50 60.94
CA SER A 11 11.09 0.16 59.74
C SER A 11 12.44 -0.40 59.28
N GLN A 12 13.11 -1.23 60.07
CA GLN A 12 14.39 -1.85 59.68
C GLN A 12 14.26 -3.06 58.74
N ASN A 13 13.04 -3.53 58.45
CA ASN A 13 12.81 -4.68 57.54
C ASN A 13 12.22 -4.29 56.17
N LEU A 14 12.18 -3.01 55.82
CA LEU A 14 11.56 -2.55 54.55
C LEU A 14 12.37 -2.94 53.30
N LEU A 15 13.69 -3.11 53.41
CA LEU A 15 14.53 -3.56 52.29
C LEU A 15 14.34 -5.05 51.96
N SER A 16 13.94 -5.88 52.93
CA SER A 16 13.67 -7.30 52.68
C SER A 16 12.28 -7.49 52.08
N SER A 17 11.29 -6.69 52.52
CA SER A 17 9.92 -6.77 52.00
C SER A 17 9.80 -6.32 50.54
N GLU A 18 10.56 -5.31 50.10
CA GLU A 18 10.59 -4.93 48.67
C GLU A 18 11.17 -6.05 47.78
N LYS A 19 12.22 -6.75 48.24
CA LYS A 19 12.80 -7.89 47.51
C LYS A 19 11.80 -9.05 47.41
N ILE A 20 11.08 -9.34 48.49
CA ILE A 20 10.05 -10.39 48.54
C ILE A 20 8.87 -10.03 47.62
N ILE A 21 8.41 -8.77 47.62
CA ILE A 21 7.35 -8.29 46.71
C ILE A 21 7.80 -8.38 45.25
N HIS A 22 9.07 -8.11 44.96
CA HIS A 22 9.62 -8.20 43.61
C HIS A 22 9.69 -9.66 43.12
N GLN A 23 10.15 -10.58 43.97
CA GLN A 23 10.18 -12.02 43.67
C GLN A 23 8.77 -12.59 43.47
N ASN A 24 7.81 -12.20 44.30
CA ASN A 24 6.42 -12.64 44.17
C ASN A 24 5.75 -12.10 42.90
N ARG A 25 6.11 -10.89 42.43
CA ARG A 25 5.61 -10.36 41.16
C ARG A 25 6.18 -11.07 39.94
N GLU A 26 7.47 -11.42 39.96
CA GLU A 26 8.09 -12.22 38.90
C GLU A 26 7.42 -13.60 38.83
N PHE A 27 7.14 -14.22 39.98
CA PHE A 27 6.46 -15.52 40.07
C PHE A 27 5.01 -15.47 39.56
N ILE A 28 4.24 -14.44 39.90
CA ILE A 28 2.86 -14.28 39.40
C ILE A 28 2.85 -14.10 37.87
N ILE A 29 3.79 -13.32 37.31
CA ILE A 29 3.91 -13.16 35.86
C ILE A 29 4.27 -14.49 35.20
N TYR A 30 5.15 -15.28 35.81
CA TYR A 30 5.53 -16.61 35.31
C TYR A 30 4.34 -17.58 35.30
N VAL A 31 3.55 -17.62 36.38
CA VAL A 31 2.34 -18.47 36.48
C VAL A 31 1.24 -18.01 35.51
N GLU A 32 1.02 -16.71 35.33
CA GLU A 32 0.08 -16.20 34.32
C GLU A 32 0.52 -16.52 32.89
N LEU A 33 1.82 -16.61 32.62
CA LEU A 33 2.34 -17.00 31.30
C LEU A 33 2.14 -18.49 31.03
N GLN A 34 2.31 -19.35 32.04
CA GLN A 34 2.10 -20.80 31.91
C GLN A 34 0.60 -21.16 31.78
N ASN A 35 -0.28 -20.45 32.50
CA ASN A 35 -1.72 -20.75 32.48
C ASN A 35 -2.44 -20.23 31.22
N ASN A 36 -1.84 -19.29 30.47
CA ASN A 36 -2.37 -18.81 29.21
C ASN A 36 -1.93 -19.69 28.03
N ASN A 37 -2.40 -20.95 28.02
CA ASN A 37 -2.21 -21.94 26.96
C ASN A 37 -2.86 -21.55 25.59
N LYS A 38 -3.34 -20.31 25.47
CA LYS A 38 -4.02 -19.75 24.29
C LYS A 38 -3.05 -19.32 23.18
N TYR A 39 -1.73 -19.36 23.43
CA TYR A 39 -0.69 -18.88 22.52
C TYR A 39 0.11 -19.99 21.82
N SER A 40 -0.25 -21.27 22.01
CA SER A 40 0.48 -22.42 21.45
C SER A 40 0.57 -22.47 19.91
N LYS A 41 -0.16 -21.60 19.21
CA LYS A 41 -0.17 -21.52 17.73
C LYS A 41 0.57 -20.32 17.15
N ILE A 42 1.11 -19.42 17.99
CA ILE A 42 1.86 -18.26 17.51
C ILE A 42 3.33 -18.66 17.34
N ASN A 43 3.94 -18.24 16.23
CA ASN A 43 5.33 -18.50 15.91
C ASN A 43 6.22 -17.98 17.07
N LYS A 44 7.23 -18.75 17.50
CA LYS A 44 8.08 -18.42 18.67
C LYS A 44 8.65 -17.00 18.60
N ILE A 45 9.00 -16.56 17.39
CA ILE A 45 9.51 -15.21 17.11
C ILE A 45 8.51 -14.11 17.47
N ASP A 46 7.21 -14.33 17.24
CA ASP A 46 6.17 -13.33 17.54
C ASP A 46 5.90 -13.26 19.05
N GLN A 47 6.08 -14.37 19.78
CA GLN A 47 5.99 -14.38 21.23
C GLN A 47 7.15 -13.61 21.87
N GLU A 48 8.37 -13.80 21.38
CA GLU A 48 9.57 -13.07 21.83
C GLU A 48 9.43 -11.56 21.56
N ASN A 49 8.98 -11.17 20.37
CA ASN A 49 8.76 -9.76 20.02
C ASN A 49 7.70 -9.10 20.92
N PHE A 50 6.64 -9.83 21.28
CA PHE A 50 5.63 -9.34 22.21
C PHE A 50 6.20 -9.14 23.62
N LEU A 51 7.03 -10.07 24.08
CA LEU A 51 7.69 -9.99 25.39
C LEU A 51 8.66 -8.79 25.46
N ILE A 52 9.46 -8.58 24.40
CA ILE A 52 10.38 -7.44 24.28
C ILE A 52 9.61 -6.11 24.34
N GLN A 53 8.47 -6.00 23.65
CA GLN A 53 7.64 -4.78 23.72
C GLN A 53 7.10 -4.52 25.12
N LYS A 54 6.67 -5.56 25.83
CA LYS A 54 6.14 -5.46 27.21
C LYS A 54 7.25 -5.01 28.18
N LEU A 55 8.45 -5.57 28.06
CA LEU A 55 9.62 -5.18 28.85
C LEU A 55 10.04 -3.73 28.59
N HIS A 56 10.09 -3.30 27.32
CA HIS A 56 10.43 -1.91 26.97
C HIS A 56 9.43 -0.91 27.57
N LYS A 57 8.13 -1.23 27.55
CA LYS A 57 7.09 -0.38 28.15
C LYS A 57 7.25 -0.26 29.67
N LEU A 58 7.62 -1.34 30.36
CA LEU A 58 7.91 -1.34 31.79
C LEU A 58 9.17 -0.52 32.13
N ALA A 59 10.23 -0.61 31.33
CA ALA A 59 11.44 0.17 31.50
C ALA A 59 11.16 1.69 31.39
N LEU A 60 10.36 2.10 30.40
CA LEU A 60 9.93 3.50 30.25
C LEU A 60 9.10 3.99 31.45
N TYR A 61 8.27 3.12 32.02
CA TYR A 61 7.48 3.46 33.20
C TYR A 61 8.36 3.68 34.44
N LYS A 62 9.34 2.79 34.68
CA LYS A 62 10.32 2.93 35.78
C LYS A 62 11.15 4.21 35.62
N SER A 63 11.60 4.53 34.41
CA SER A 63 12.35 5.77 34.12
C SER A 63 11.54 7.03 34.43
N LYS A 64 10.26 7.06 34.06
CA LYS A 64 9.36 8.20 34.37
C LYS A 64 9.13 8.37 35.87
N LYS A 65 8.96 7.28 36.62
CA LYS A 65 8.77 7.32 38.08
C LYS A 65 10.03 7.83 38.80
N LYS A 66 11.22 7.40 38.38
CA LYS A 66 12.50 7.85 38.96
C LYS A 66 12.73 9.35 38.75
N ARG A 67 12.39 9.89 37.57
CA ARG A 67 12.46 11.36 37.31
C ARG A 67 11.46 12.16 38.14
N LYS A 68 10.29 11.61 38.44
CA LYS A 68 9.30 12.31 39.27
C LYS A 68 9.78 12.39 40.73
N PHE A 69 10.47 11.36 41.22
CA PHE A 69 10.97 11.32 42.61
C PHE A 69 12.15 12.28 42.85
N GLN A 70 13.08 12.39 41.89
CA GLN A 70 14.21 13.35 41.98
C GLN A 70 13.79 14.83 41.95
N PHE A 71 12.58 15.14 41.50
CA PHE A 71 12.06 16.52 41.49
C PHE A 71 11.54 16.96 42.87
N TYR A 72 11.15 16.02 43.73
CA TYR A 72 10.65 16.34 45.08
C TYR A 72 11.76 16.36 46.15
N SER A 73 12.88 15.68 45.93
CA SER A 73 13.96 15.62 46.93
C SER A 73 14.83 16.88 47.02
N ASN A 74 14.76 17.78 46.04
CA ASN A 74 15.70 18.90 45.94
C ASN A 74 15.11 20.26 46.35
N ASN A 75 13.86 20.31 46.82
CA ASN A 75 13.20 21.57 47.18
C ASN A 75 13.04 21.82 48.69
N ASP A 76 13.44 20.88 49.57
CA ASP A 76 13.09 20.93 51.00
C ASP A 76 14.24 21.33 51.95
N THR A 77 15.38 21.87 51.48
CA THR A 77 16.53 22.10 52.39
C THR A 77 17.27 23.44 52.28
N THR A 78 16.66 24.50 51.78
CA THR A 78 17.26 25.85 51.86
C THR A 78 16.22 26.96 51.93
N ILE A 79 15.47 27.04 53.03
CA ILE A 79 14.70 28.24 53.39
C ILE A 79 14.89 28.49 54.88
N SER A 80 15.91 29.27 55.23
CA SER A 80 15.91 30.15 56.42
C SER A 80 17.22 30.95 56.45
N PHE A 81 17.10 32.27 56.58
CA PHE A 81 18.17 33.29 56.73
C PHE A 81 18.81 33.87 55.47
N GLU A 82 18.09 34.76 54.77
CA GLU A 82 18.74 35.85 54.01
C GLU A 82 17.77 37.01 53.73
N THR A 83 17.30 37.66 54.80
CA THR A 83 16.45 38.85 54.72
C THR A 83 17.28 40.10 55.01
N LYS A 84 17.79 40.75 53.94
CA LYS A 84 17.82 42.23 53.74
C LYS A 84 18.70 42.70 52.56
N LYS A 85 19.67 41.91 52.10
CA LYS A 85 20.52 42.26 50.92
C LYS A 85 19.94 41.88 49.54
N GLU A 86 18.78 41.20 49.52
CA GLU A 86 18.19 40.63 48.30
C GLU A 86 17.19 41.55 47.57
N LYS A 87 16.87 42.73 48.12
CA LYS A 87 15.92 43.68 47.51
C LYS A 87 16.57 44.63 46.48
N GLU A 88 17.87 44.89 46.54
CA GLU A 88 18.55 45.76 45.56
C GLU A 88 18.98 44.99 44.30
N THR A 89 19.42 43.74 44.43
CA THR A 89 19.77 42.87 43.28
C THR A 89 18.57 42.40 42.45
N LYS A 90 17.34 42.57 42.94
CA LYS A 90 16.10 42.26 42.18
C LYS A 90 15.75 43.32 41.15
N LYS A 91 16.08 44.61 41.38
CA LYS A 91 15.80 45.70 40.40
C LYS A 91 16.76 45.69 39.21
N GLU A 92 18.01 45.25 39.39
CA GLU A 92 18.98 45.14 38.29
C GLU A 92 18.70 43.93 37.37
N LYS A 93 18.31 42.79 37.95
CA LYS A 93 17.90 41.59 37.21
C LYS A 93 16.61 41.78 36.39
N GLU A 94 15.81 42.81 36.69
CA GLU A 94 14.58 43.10 35.95
C GLU A 94 14.87 43.89 34.66
N LYS A 95 15.79 44.86 34.69
CA LYS A 95 16.26 45.58 33.49
C LYS A 95 17.01 44.69 32.50
N GLU A 96 17.71 43.66 32.98
CA GLU A 96 18.41 42.70 32.11
C GLU A 96 17.44 41.73 31.40
N LYS A 97 16.33 41.37 32.05
CA LYS A 97 15.27 40.52 31.46
C LYS A 97 14.54 41.20 30.31
N ASP A 98 14.35 42.51 30.34
CA ASP A 98 13.69 43.22 29.24
C ASP A 98 14.59 43.38 28.01
N LYS A 99 15.90 43.61 28.20
CA LYS A 99 16.89 43.54 27.10
C LYS A 99 16.98 42.15 26.44
N GLN A 100 16.77 41.06 27.21
CA GLN A 100 16.72 39.71 26.62
C GLN A 100 15.44 39.44 25.82
N LYS A 101 14.28 39.93 26.29
CA LYS A 101 13.01 39.79 25.55
C LYS A 101 13.03 40.50 24.20
N GLU A 102 13.70 41.65 24.11
CA GLU A 102 13.80 42.42 22.87
C GLU A 102 14.67 41.68 21.82
N LYS A 103 15.83 41.13 22.24
CA LYS A 103 16.67 40.26 21.39
C LYS A 103 15.93 38.99 20.94
N GLU A 104 15.08 38.41 21.78
CA GLU A 104 14.29 37.23 21.41
C GLU A 104 13.17 37.54 20.40
N GLN A 105 12.56 38.73 20.49
CA GLN A 105 11.58 39.19 19.50
C GLN A 105 12.24 39.48 18.14
N GLU A 106 13.46 40.04 18.13
CA GLU A 106 14.19 40.31 16.89
C GLU A 106 14.62 39.01 16.17
N GLN A 107 15.11 38.01 16.93
CA GLN A 107 15.41 36.67 16.37
C GLN A 107 14.16 35.95 15.83
N LYS A 108 12.98 36.14 16.45
CA LYS A 108 11.71 35.59 15.93
C LYS A 108 11.31 36.25 14.61
N LYS A 109 11.48 37.57 14.47
CA LYS A 109 11.24 38.29 13.20
C LYS A 109 12.18 37.83 12.08
N GLN A 110 13.47 37.59 12.37
CA GLN A 110 14.41 37.04 11.37
C GLN A 110 14.03 35.62 10.93
N LYS A 111 13.70 34.72 11.87
CA LYS A 111 13.27 33.35 11.55
C LYS A 111 11.96 33.29 10.75
N GLN A 112 11.07 34.27 10.91
CA GLN A 112 9.87 34.38 10.07
C GLN A 112 10.22 34.79 8.62
N LYS A 113 11.12 35.76 8.43
CA LYS A 113 11.57 36.18 7.10
C LYS A 113 12.30 35.05 6.34
N GLU A 114 13.08 34.21 7.02
CA GLU A 114 13.69 33.03 6.40
C GLU A 114 12.67 31.98 5.97
N LYS A 115 11.66 31.69 6.80
CA LYS A 115 10.60 30.74 6.47
C LYS A 115 9.75 31.18 5.28
N GLU A 116 9.56 32.49 5.08
CA GLU A 116 8.90 33.00 3.86
C GLU A 116 9.76 32.83 2.61
N LYS A 117 11.05 33.18 2.66
CA LYS A 117 11.98 32.95 1.54
C LYS A 117 12.07 31.47 1.15
N GLU A 118 12.03 30.55 2.12
CA GLU A 118 12.05 29.11 1.85
C GLU A 118 10.74 28.61 1.21
N LYS A 119 9.58 29.12 1.64
CA LYS A 119 8.29 28.81 1.03
C LYS A 119 8.21 29.29 -0.43
N GLU A 120 8.82 30.43 -0.74
CA GLU A 120 8.85 30.99 -2.10
C GLU A 120 9.72 30.14 -3.04
N LYS A 121 10.95 29.79 -2.62
CA LYS A 121 11.82 28.85 -3.37
C LYS A 121 11.15 27.49 -3.61
N ARG A 122 10.31 27.01 -2.67
CA ARG A 122 9.58 25.75 -2.83
C ARG A 122 8.45 25.84 -3.85
N LYS A 123 7.72 26.96 -3.90
CA LYS A 123 6.69 27.22 -4.93
C LYS A 123 7.31 27.31 -6.32
N GLU A 124 8.48 27.92 -6.45
CA GLU A 124 9.19 28.05 -7.73
C GLU A 124 9.67 26.69 -8.27
N LYS A 125 10.28 25.84 -7.43
CA LYS A 125 10.65 24.45 -7.80
C LYS A 125 9.43 23.63 -8.22
N GLN A 126 8.26 23.89 -7.65
CA GLN A 126 7.02 23.18 -8.01
C GLN A 126 6.50 23.59 -9.39
N ARG A 127 6.55 24.89 -9.72
CA ARG A 127 6.21 25.41 -11.07
C ARG A 127 7.15 24.87 -12.16
N GLN A 128 8.45 24.72 -11.88
CA GLN A 128 9.39 24.11 -12.83
C GLN A 128 9.09 22.63 -13.10
N LYS A 129 8.70 21.86 -12.07
CA LYS A 129 8.30 20.45 -12.24
C LYS A 129 7.02 20.30 -13.07
N GLU A 130 6.04 21.18 -12.89
CA GLU A 130 4.81 21.17 -13.69
C GLU A 130 5.10 21.44 -15.18
N LYS A 131 5.92 22.46 -15.49
CA LYS A 131 6.34 22.75 -16.87
C LYS A 131 7.07 21.57 -17.55
N LEU A 132 7.88 20.82 -16.80
CA LEU A 132 8.56 19.61 -17.31
C LEU A 132 7.59 18.45 -17.58
N ILE A 133 6.58 18.27 -16.73
CA ILE A 133 5.55 17.22 -16.92
C ILE A 133 4.69 17.54 -18.14
N GLU A 134 4.35 18.82 -18.36
CA GLU A 134 3.58 19.26 -19.51
C GLU A 134 4.35 19.02 -20.83
N LYS A 135 5.63 19.41 -20.91
CA LYS A 135 6.50 19.10 -22.06
C LYS A 135 6.64 17.59 -22.32
N LYS A 136 6.65 16.74 -21.28
CA LYS A 136 6.69 15.28 -21.47
C LYS A 136 5.38 14.72 -22.04
N LYS A 137 4.22 15.21 -21.57
CA LYS A 137 2.91 14.78 -22.09
C LYS A 137 2.72 15.21 -23.55
N GLU A 138 3.28 16.34 -23.95
CA GLU A 138 3.21 16.82 -25.33
C GLU A 138 4.03 15.92 -26.28
N LYS A 139 5.28 15.60 -25.91
CA LYS A 139 6.11 14.64 -26.66
C LYS A 139 5.51 13.23 -26.73
N GLU A 140 4.77 12.80 -25.71
CA GLU A 140 4.10 11.48 -25.70
C GLU A 140 2.91 11.45 -26.68
N LYS A 141 2.11 12.53 -26.74
CA LYS A 141 1.02 12.67 -27.72
C LYS A 141 1.54 12.73 -29.16
N GLU A 142 2.71 13.34 -29.39
CA GLU A 142 3.33 13.42 -30.70
C GLU A 142 3.78 12.04 -31.21
N LYS A 143 4.43 11.24 -30.34
CA LYS A 143 4.78 9.84 -30.63
C LYS A 143 3.56 8.94 -30.87
N GLU A 144 2.43 9.20 -30.22
CA GLU A 144 1.20 8.43 -30.42
C GLU A 144 0.59 8.71 -31.81
N LYS A 145 0.58 9.98 -32.26
CA LYS A 145 0.15 10.37 -33.61
C LYS A 145 1.05 9.78 -34.70
N GLU A 146 2.36 9.67 -34.45
CA GLU A 146 3.31 9.08 -35.40
C GLU A 146 3.08 7.57 -35.59
N LYS A 147 2.83 6.84 -34.49
CA LYS A 147 2.47 5.41 -34.53
C LYS A 147 1.13 5.15 -35.24
N GLU A 148 0.18 6.07 -35.15
CA GLU A 148 -1.11 5.96 -35.84
C GLU A 148 -0.95 6.13 -37.35
N LYS A 149 -0.15 7.12 -37.81
CA LYS A 149 0.21 7.29 -39.22
C LYS A 149 0.96 6.07 -39.79
N GLU A 150 1.82 5.43 -39.01
CA GLU A 150 2.53 4.21 -39.45
C GLU A 150 1.58 3.02 -39.62
N LYS A 151 0.61 2.84 -38.71
CA LYS A 151 -0.43 1.80 -38.83
C LYS A 151 -1.33 2.02 -40.05
N GLU A 152 -1.66 3.27 -40.35
CA GLU A 152 -2.48 3.59 -41.53
C GLU A 152 -1.73 3.31 -42.85
N LYS A 153 -0.42 3.64 -42.91
CA LYS A 153 0.45 3.26 -44.05
C LYS A 153 0.54 1.74 -44.22
N LYS A 154 0.64 0.96 -43.13
CA LYS A 154 0.64 -0.52 -43.19
C LYS A 154 -0.68 -1.07 -43.73
N LYS A 155 -1.83 -0.57 -43.25
CA LYS A 155 -3.15 -0.97 -43.78
C LYS A 155 -3.32 -0.64 -45.26
N LYS A 156 -2.88 0.54 -45.71
CA LYS A 156 -2.92 0.89 -47.14
C LYS A 156 -2.08 -0.07 -48.00
N LYS A 157 -0.89 -0.46 -47.54
CA LYS A 157 -0.04 -1.45 -48.23
C LYS A 157 -0.69 -2.84 -48.28
N GLU A 158 -1.40 -3.25 -47.23
CA GLU A 158 -2.10 -4.53 -47.18
C GLU A 158 -3.28 -4.56 -48.17
N ILE A 159 -4.08 -3.49 -48.23
CA ILE A 159 -5.21 -3.36 -49.18
C ILE A 159 -4.72 -3.39 -50.64
N LEU A 160 -3.54 -2.80 -50.94
CA LEU A 160 -2.96 -2.85 -52.28
C LEU A 160 -2.59 -4.29 -52.68
N LYS A 161 -1.94 -5.05 -51.80
CA LYS A 161 -1.61 -6.46 -52.05
C LYS A 161 -2.84 -7.33 -52.29
N ASP A 162 -3.92 -7.09 -51.54
CA ASP A 162 -5.17 -7.81 -51.73
C ASP A 162 -5.82 -7.52 -53.09
N LYS A 163 -5.74 -6.27 -53.57
CA LYS A 163 -6.24 -5.90 -54.90
C LYS A 163 -5.46 -6.59 -56.02
N ASP A 164 -4.14 -6.68 -55.90
CA ASP A 164 -3.30 -7.37 -56.89
C ASP A 164 -3.60 -8.87 -56.93
N ASN A 165 -3.75 -9.51 -55.77
CA ASN A 165 -4.17 -10.91 -55.66
C ASN A 165 -5.56 -11.19 -56.26
N ILE A 166 -6.51 -10.27 -56.12
CA ILE A 166 -7.86 -10.40 -56.70
C ILE A 166 -7.80 -10.32 -58.23
N LYS A 167 -7.02 -9.38 -58.79
CA LYS A 167 -6.83 -9.26 -60.25
C LYS A 167 -6.19 -10.51 -60.84
N GLU A 168 -5.17 -11.06 -60.17
CA GLU A 168 -4.51 -12.30 -60.58
C GLU A 168 -5.49 -13.50 -60.59
N LYS A 169 -6.30 -13.64 -59.54
CA LYS A 169 -7.36 -14.67 -59.50
C LYS A 169 -8.40 -14.51 -60.60
N GLN A 170 -8.79 -13.29 -60.95
CA GLN A 170 -9.73 -13.04 -62.04
C GLN A 170 -9.16 -13.39 -63.41
N ASN A 171 -7.87 -13.11 -63.65
CA ASN A 171 -7.19 -13.49 -64.89
C ASN A 171 -7.07 -15.02 -65.03
N ASN A 172 -6.69 -15.72 -63.96
CA ASN A 172 -6.62 -17.19 -63.98
C ASN A 172 -7.99 -17.85 -64.21
N LYS A 173 -9.08 -17.23 -63.71
CA LYS A 173 -10.44 -17.73 -63.94
C LYS A 173 -10.86 -17.61 -65.41
N LYS A 174 -10.48 -16.51 -66.10
CA LYS A 174 -10.74 -16.32 -67.54
C LYS A 174 -9.94 -17.29 -68.42
N ILE A 175 -8.70 -17.61 -68.04
CA ILE A 175 -7.86 -18.58 -68.76
C ILE A 175 -8.45 -19.99 -68.66
N ASN A 176 -8.91 -20.41 -67.48
CA ASN A 176 -9.51 -21.74 -67.29
C ASN A 176 -10.86 -21.93 -68.00
N THR A 177 -11.68 -20.87 -68.16
CA THR A 177 -12.92 -20.97 -68.94
C THR A 177 -12.68 -21.12 -70.44
N LYS A 178 -11.54 -20.65 -70.98
CA LYS A 178 -11.17 -20.88 -72.40
C LYS A 178 -10.62 -22.28 -72.65
N MET A 179 -10.02 -22.93 -71.66
CA MET A 179 -9.51 -24.30 -71.78
C MET A 179 -10.61 -25.37 -71.68
N ASN A 180 -11.69 -25.11 -70.92
CA ASN A 180 -12.77 -26.09 -70.71
C ASN A 180 -13.83 -26.17 -71.84
N SER A 181 -13.75 -25.33 -72.88
CA SER A 181 -14.63 -25.45 -74.05
C SER A 181 -14.05 -26.34 -75.15
N LYS A 182 -12.81 -26.84 -75.03
CA LYS A 182 -12.15 -27.69 -76.03
C LYS A 182 -12.06 -29.19 -75.65
N THR A 183 -12.49 -29.55 -74.45
CA THR A 183 -12.46 -30.94 -73.93
C THR A 183 -13.84 -31.34 -73.40
N LYS A 184 -14.80 -31.51 -74.32
CA LYS A 184 -16.16 -31.95 -73.98
C LYS A 184 -16.55 -33.32 -74.56
N ILE A 185 -15.59 -34.12 -75.03
CA ILE A 185 -15.88 -35.44 -75.64
C ILE A 185 -15.33 -36.64 -74.87
N GLU A 186 -14.33 -36.50 -74.00
CA GLU A 186 -13.85 -37.64 -73.19
C GLU A 186 -13.88 -37.31 -71.71
N ASN A 187 -14.82 -37.92 -70.97
CA ASN A 187 -14.61 -38.51 -69.63
C ASN A 187 -15.96 -38.74 -68.93
N VAL A 188 -16.64 -39.82 -69.34
CA VAL A 188 -17.80 -40.38 -68.62
C VAL A 188 -17.40 -41.52 -67.67
N TYR A 189 -16.19 -42.07 -67.75
CA TYR A 189 -15.73 -43.16 -66.88
C TYR A 189 -14.52 -42.76 -66.01
N GLY A 190 -14.77 -42.23 -64.80
CA GLY A 190 -13.65 -41.95 -63.88
C GLY A 190 -13.98 -41.22 -62.58
N LYS A 191 -15.20 -41.27 -62.06
CA LYS A 191 -15.64 -40.41 -60.93
C LYS A 191 -15.63 -41.02 -59.52
N ARG A 192 -15.08 -42.22 -59.27
CA ARG A 192 -15.15 -42.85 -57.93
C ARG A 192 -13.84 -43.00 -57.14
N LYS A 193 -12.67 -42.60 -57.67
CA LYS A 193 -11.38 -42.77 -56.95
C LYS A 193 -10.74 -41.48 -56.40
N ASN A 194 -11.23 -40.28 -56.72
CA ASN A 194 -10.57 -39.03 -56.30
C ASN A 194 -11.02 -38.45 -54.95
N ASP A 195 -12.20 -38.82 -54.43
CA ASP A 195 -12.71 -38.24 -53.17
C ASP A 195 -11.94 -38.72 -51.93
N LYS A 196 -11.30 -39.91 -52.01
CA LYS A 196 -10.46 -40.41 -50.93
C LYS A 196 -9.15 -39.62 -50.81
N ASN A 197 -8.58 -39.16 -51.92
CA ASN A 197 -7.30 -38.46 -51.91
C ASN A 197 -7.42 -36.99 -51.44
N GLN A 198 -8.52 -36.30 -51.76
CA GLN A 198 -8.75 -34.94 -51.26
C GLN A 198 -8.90 -34.88 -49.74
N LYS A 199 -9.62 -35.84 -49.14
CA LYS A 199 -9.75 -35.92 -47.68
C LYS A 199 -8.39 -36.08 -46.98
N THR A 200 -7.48 -36.86 -47.53
CA THR A 200 -6.12 -37.08 -46.98
C THR A 200 -5.28 -35.79 -47.02
N ILE A 201 -5.42 -35.00 -48.08
CA ILE A 201 -4.70 -33.73 -48.24
C ILE A 201 -5.21 -32.69 -47.22
N GLU A 202 -6.52 -32.57 -47.03
CA GLU A 202 -7.11 -31.66 -46.04
C GLU A 202 -6.72 -32.03 -44.60
N THR A 203 -6.70 -33.34 -44.28
CA THR A 203 -6.27 -33.78 -42.94
C THR A 203 -4.80 -33.47 -42.68
N ASN A 204 -3.92 -33.64 -43.67
CA ASN A 204 -2.50 -33.28 -43.52
C ASN A 204 -2.28 -31.77 -43.35
N GLN A 205 -3.01 -30.94 -44.09
CA GLN A 205 -2.93 -29.48 -43.91
C GLN A 205 -3.42 -29.05 -42.53
N GLN A 206 -4.46 -29.70 -42.00
CA GLN A 206 -4.98 -29.40 -40.67
C GLN A 206 -3.99 -29.82 -39.55
N LYS A 207 -3.35 -30.98 -39.69
CA LYS A 207 -2.28 -31.43 -38.78
C LYS A 207 -1.09 -30.46 -38.75
N GLN A 208 -0.68 -29.93 -39.91
CA GLN A 208 0.40 -28.94 -39.98
C GLN A 208 0.01 -27.62 -39.27
N LYS A 209 -1.21 -27.13 -39.47
CA LYS A 209 -1.72 -25.93 -38.78
C LYS A 209 -1.75 -26.12 -37.26
N GLU A 210 -2.15 -27.30 -36.78
CA GLU A 210 -2.19 -27.60 -35.35
C GLU A 210 -0.78 -27.66 -34.73
N GLN A 211 0.20 -28.21 -35.45
CA GLN A 211 1.61 -28.19 -35.02
C GLN A 211 2.16 -26.77 -34.90
N VAL A 212 1.87 -25.90 -35.88
CA VAL A 212 2.29 -24.48 -35.83
C VAL A 212 1.64 -23.75 -34.64
N TYR A 213 0.37 -24.03 -34.36
CA TYR A 213 -0.33 -23.45 -33.22
C TYR A 213 0.28 -23.90 -31.87
N LYS A 214 0.60 -25.19 -31.73
CA LYS A 214 1.27 -25.73 -30.54
C LYS A 214 2.65 -25.11 -30.34
N LYS A 215 3.47 -24.98 -31.40
CA LYS A 215 4.79 -24.31 -31.33
C LYS A 215 4.66 -22.85 -30.85
N ARG A 216 3.76 -22.07 -31.44
CA ARG A 216 3.53 -20.66 -31.04
C ARG A 216 3.02 -20.50 -29.61
N LYS A 217 2.24 -21.46 -29.11
CA LYS A 217 1.75 -21.44 -27.72
C LYS A 217 2.91 -21.63 -26.74
N ASN A 218 3.80 -22.58 -27.03
CA ASN A 218 4.96 -22.87 -26.19
C ASN A 218 5.99 -21.71 -26.20
N GLU A 219 6.19 -21.04 -27.33
CA GLU A 219 7.04 -19.83 -27.40
C GLU A 219 6.50 -18.71 -26.50
N LYS A 220 5.19 -18.46 -26.53
CA LYS A 220 4.55 -17.44 -25.66
C LYS A 220 4.61 -17.77 -24.17
N GLU A 221 4.72 -19.03 -23.79
CA GLU A 221 4.94 -19.41 -22.39
C GLU A 221 6.39 -19.18 -21.98
N LYS A 222 7.36 -19.53 -22.84
CA LYS A 222 8.80 -19.26 -22.58
C LYS A 222 9.13 -17.77 -22.43
N ASP A 223 8.45 -16.89 -23.16
CA ASP A 223 8.66 -15.44 -23.04
C ASP A 223 8.13 -14.87 -21.72
N LYS A 224 7.07 -15.46 -21.13
CA LYS A 224 6.51 -14.99 -19.85
C LYS A 224 7.41 -15.30 -18.65
N ASP A 225 8.16 -16.39 -18.72
CA ASP A 225 9.07 -16.79 -17.64
C ASP A 225 10.30 -15.88 -17.60
N LYS A 226 10.81 -15.43 -18.76
CA LYS A 226 11.93 -14.48 -18.84
C LYS A 226 11.61 -13.11 -18.22
N ASP A 227 10.37 -12.63 -18.37
CA ASP A 227 9.95 -11.35 -17.79
C ASP A 227 9.80 -11.41 -16.25
N GLN A 228 9.52 -12.59 -15.68
CA GLN A 228 9.45 -12.74 -14.23
C GLN A 228 10.83 -12.71 -13.57
N ASP A 229 11.84 -13.30 -14.21
CA ASP A 229 13.18 -13.37 -13.61
C ASP A 229 13.90 -12.02 -13.67
N GLN A 230 13.75 -11.25 -14.75
CA GLN A 230 14.28 -9.88 -14.83
C GLN A 230 13.67 -8.94 -13.76
N ASN A 231 12.41 -9.14 -13.39
CA ASN A 231 11.77 -8.34 -12.34
C ASN A 231 12.27 -8.72 -10.94
N LYS A 232 12.52 -10.02 -10.67
CA LYS A 232 13.12 -10.46 -9.41
C LYS A 232 14.54 -9.94 -9.24
N GLU A 233 15.32 -9.91 -10.32
CA GLU A 233 16.70 -9.41 -10.31
C GLU A 233 16.76 -7.90 -10.02
N LYS A 234 15.93 -7.09 -10.70
CA LYS A 234 15.78 -5.65 -10.41
C LYS A 234 15.32 -5.36 -8.98
N GLU A 235 14.54 -6.26 -8.37
CA GLU A 235 14.11 -6.12 -6.98
C GLU A 235 15.24 -6.46 -5.99
N LYS A 236 16.11 -7.43 -6.33
CA LYS A 236 17.33 -7.73 -5.57
C LYS A 236 18.33 -6.58 -5.62
N GLU A 237 18.58 -6.01 -6.80
CA GLU A 237 19.47 -4.84 -6.97
C GLU A 237 19.00 -3.65 -6.11
N LYS A 238 17.70 -3.33 -6.13
CA LYS A 238 17.13 -2.26 -5.28
C LYS A 238 17.27 -2.52 -3.78
N LYS A 239 17.35 -3.78 -3.35
CA LYS A 239 17.59 -4.13 -1.93
C LYS A 239 19.05 -3.94 -1.56
N ILE A 240 19.97 -4.34 -2.44
CA ILE A 240 21.42 -4.14 -2.27
C ILE A 240 21.74 -2.64 -2.24
N GLU A 241 21.20 -1.84 -3.18
CA GLU A 241 21.40 -0.38 -3.22
C GLU A 241 20.90 0.32 -1.94
N LYS A 242 19.81 -0.17 -1.34
CA LYS A 242 19.32 0.35 -0.05
C LYS A 242 20.22 -0.02 1.13
N GLN A 243 20.90 -1.16 1.07
CA GLN A 243 21.84 -1.57 2.11
C GLN A 243 23.16 -0.82 1.98
N THR A 244 23.71 -0.67 0.77
CA THR A 244 24.94 0.08 0.52
C THR A 244 24.79 1.55 0.90
N ASN A 245 23.67 2.18 0.56
CA ASN A 245 23.39 3.56 0.97
C ASN A 245 23.33 3.73 2.50
N LYS A 246 22.77 2.76 3.23
CA LYS A 246 22.77 2.78 4.70
C LYS A 246 24.18 2.67 5.28
N ASN A 247 24.99 1.76 4.73
CA ASN A 247 26.37 1.57 5.18
C ASN A 247 27.22 2.81 4.87
N TYR A 248 27.02 3.45 3.72
CA TYR A 248 27.75 4.68 3.36
C TYR A 248 27.40 5.84 4.29
N THR A 249 26.12 6.02 4.65
CA THR A 249 25.73 7.01 5.67
C THR A 249 26.34 6.72 7.04
N PHE A 250 26.56 5.46 7.39
CA PHE A 250 27.19 5.09 8.66
C PHE A 250 28.70 5.37 8.64
N GLN A 251 29.40 5.01 7.55
CA GLN A 251 30.82 5.29 7.38
C GLN A 251 31.14 6.79 7.31
N LEU A 252 30.27 7.59 6.69
CA LEU A 252 30.39 9.05 6.73
C LEU A 252 30.27 9.58 8.16
N PHE A 253 29.38 9.01 8.98
CA PHE A 253 29.21 9.43 10.37
C PHE A 253 30.47 9.17 11.21
N ASP A 254 31.12 8.03 11.00
CA ASP A 254 32.37 7.68 11.71
C ASP A 254 33.57 8.50 11.20
N SER A 255 33.63 8.81 9.90
CA SER A 255 34.76 9.54 9.29
C SER A 255 34.81 11.02 9.67
N PHE A 256 33.69 11.62 10.06
CA PHE A 256 33.63 13.02 10.48
C PHE A 256 34.01 13.24 11.96
N GLY A 257 34.51 12.22 12.66
CA GLY A 257 35.09 12.42 13.99
C GLY A 257 34.13 13.01 15.01
N PHE A 258 32.82 12.73 14.90
CA PHE A 258 31.84 13.01 15.96
C PHE A 258 31.99 12.00 17.12
N SER A 259 33.22 11.76 17.57
CA SER A 259 33.49 11.03 18.80
C SER A 259 33.09 11.91 19.97
N ASN A 260 31.98 11.55 20.62
CA ASN A 260 31.64 11.95 21.99
C ASN A 260 31.71 13.45 22.29
N PHE A 261 31.20 14.31 21.39
CA PHE A 261 30.67 15.57 21.89
C PHE A 261 29.41 15.21 22.69
N GLU A 262 29.58 15.08 24.00
CA GLU A 262 28.50 15.05 24.97
C GLU A 262 27.72 16.35 24.79
N MET A 263 26.79 16.33 23.83
CA MET A 263 25.85 17.41 23.59
C MET A 263 25.07 17.54 24.89
N GLN A 264 25.54 18.47 25.74
CA GLN A 264 24.72 19.08 26.76
C GLN A 264 23.45 19.49 26.03
N LYS A 265 22.40 18.70 26.23
CA LYS A 265 21.10 18.94 25.62
C LYS A 265 20.76 20.37 25.99
N PRO A 266 20.72 21.33 25.04
CA PRO A 266 20.24 22.65 25.39
C PRO A 266 18.90 22.42 26.05
N LYS A 267 18.71 22.99 27.25
CA LYS A 267 17.41 23.01 27.93
C LYS A 267 16.50 23.83 27.03
N ILE A 268 15.94 23.19 26.00
CA ILE A 268 14.93 23.78 25.14
C ILE A 268 13.74 24.01 26.08
N PRO A 269 13.35 25.27 26.36
CA PRO A 269 12.15 25.53 27.14
C PRO A 269 10.99 24.84 26.41
N ARG A 270 10.21 24.05 27.16
CA ARG A 270 8.97 23.42 26.70
C ARG A 270 7.97 24.51 26.34
N LEU A 271 8.13 25.12 25.18
CA LEU A 271 7.11 25.93 24.55
C LEU A 271 6.61 25.15 23.34
N LEU A 272 5.39 24.65 23.51
CA LEU A 272 4.46 24.27 22.44
C LEU A 272 4.92 23.15 21.52
N ARG A 273 4.72 21.92 22.02
CA ARG A 273 4.52 20.73 21.20
C ARG A 273 3.14 20.80 20.54
N SER A 274 3.04 21.52 19.43
CA SER A 274 1.93 21.36 18.47
C SER A 274 2.49 21.38 17.05
N TYR A 275 1.93 20.52 16.21
CA TYR A 275 2.22 20.33 14.78
C TYR A 275 3.38 19.39 14.40
N SER A 276 3.14 18.09 14.58
CA SER A 276 3.74 17.05 13.73
C SER A 276 3.07 17.08 12.34
N GLU A 277 3.81 17.63 11.38
CA GLU A 277 4.16 16.99 10.11
C GLU A 277 3.10 16.10 9.43
N ARG A 278 2.36 16.72 8.50
CA ARG A 278 1.82 16.01 7.34
C ARG A 278 2.87 16.03 6.23
N SER A 279 3.59 14.91 6.09
CA SER A 279 4.35 14.61 4.88
C SER A 279 3.38 14.36 3.72
N ALA A 280 3.43 15.26 2.75
CA ALA A 280 2.73 15.15 1.48
C ALA A 280 3.43 14.09 0.61
N SER A 281 2.85 12.90 0.50
CA SER A 281 3.14 11.97 -0.58
C SER A 281 2.04 12.08 -1.63
N SER A 282 2.45 12.58 -2.80
CA SER A 282 1.95 12.30 -4.14
C SER A 282 0.85 11.25 -4.24
N ASP A 283 -0.32 11.64 -4.76
CA ASP A 283 -1.15 10.83 -5.67
C ASP A 283 -2.38 11.64 -6.10
N PHE A 284 -2.16 12.55 -7.05
CA PHE A 284 -3.21 13.26 -7.77
C PHE A 284 -2.87 13.21 -9.25
N PHE A 285 -3.37 12.19 -9.96
CA PHE A 285 -3.75 12.23 -11.39
C PHE A 285 -4.14 10.82 -11.85
N LYS A 286 -5.39 10.69 -12.34
CA LYS A 286 -6.06 9.61 -13.12
C LYS A 286 -7.43 9.35 -12.46
N SER A 287 -8.58 9.49 -13.10
CA SER A 287 -8.89 9.76 -14.50
C SER A 287 -10.40 10.03 -14.60
N SER A 288 -10.76 11.22 -15.06
CA SER A 288 -12.05 11.48 -15.70
C SER A 288 -12.00 10.99 -17.13
N LYS A 289 -12.72 9.92 -17.48
CA LYS A 289 -13.11 9.65 -18.87
C LYS A 289 -14.53 9.08 -18.92
N LYS A 290 -15.41 9.89 -19.50
CA LYS A 290 -16.71 9.57 -20.10
C LYS A 290 -16.70 8.21 -20.81
N LYS A 291 -17.82 7.50 -20.74
CA LYS A 291 -18.38 6.76 -21.88
C LYS A 291 -19.89 6.98 -21.95
N GLN A 292 -20.27 7.92 -22.82
CA GLN A 292 -21.47 7.82 -23.64
C GLN A 292 -21.20 6.74 -24.69
N LEU A 293 -22.08 5.75 -24.83
CA LEU A 293 -22.32 4.89 -26.00
C LEU A 293 -23.75 4.37 -25.82
N GLN A 294 -24.73 5.01 -26.47
CA GLN A 294 -25.29 4.67 -27.78
C GLN A 294 -26.01 3.31 -27.83
N LYS A 295 -27.29 3.44 -28.15
CA LYS A 295 -28.26 2.44 -28.58
C LYS A 295 -27.72 1.62 -29.76
N THR A 296 -27.95 0.32 -29.76
CA THR A 296 -28.27 -0.43 -31.00
C THR A 296 -29.22 -1.58 -30.68
N TYR A 297 -30.18 -1.74 -31.59
CA TYR A 297 -31.21 -2.76 -31.71
C TYR A 297 -30.65 -4.18 -31.73
N GLY A 298 -31.49 -5.15 -31.35
CA GLY A 298 -31.20 -6.57 -31.43
C GLY A 298 -32.36 -7.43 -30.97
N ASP A 299 -33.45 -7.38 -31.73
CA ASP A 299 -34.51 -8.38 -31.78
C ASP A 299 -33.93 -9.80 -31.77
N HIS A 300 -34.28 -10.62 -30.78
CA HIS A 300 -34.38 -12.07 -30.98
C HIS A 300 -35.44 -12.66 -30.05
N LYS A 301 -36.64 -12.85 -30.62
CA LYS A 301 -37.64 -13.80 -30.18
C LYS A 301 -37.00 -15.18 -29.98
N LYS A 302 -36.91 -15.64 -28.74
CA LYS A 302 -36.87 -17.07 -28.42
C LYS A 302 -38.08 -17.43 -27.58
N LYS A 303 -39.08 -17.97 -28.28
CA LYS A 303 -40.15 -18.80 -27.71
C LYS A 303 -39.47 -19.96 -26.97
N HIS A 304 -39.53 -19.96 -25.64
CA HIS A 304 -39.35 -21.19 -24.88
C HIS A 304 -40.70 -21.65 -24.34
N GLN A 305 -40.98 -22.88 -24.75
CA GLN A 305 -42.19 -23.64 -24.48
C GLN A 305 -42.34 -23.86 -22.98
N ARG A 306 -43.61 -23.83 -22.58
CA ARG A 306 -44.16 -24.17 -21.28
C ARG A 306 -43.60 -25.52 -20.80
N LYS A 307 -42.99 -25.54 -19.61
CA LYS A 307 -43.00 -26.71 -18.74
C LYS A 307 -43.72 -26.33 -17.46
N ILE A 308 -44.96 -26.78 -17.37
CA ILE A 308 -45.79 -26.77 -16.17
C ILE A 308 -45.07 -27.66 -15.16
N GLN A 309 -44.40 -27.06 -14.17
CA GLN A 309 -43.92 -27.80 -13.01
C GLN A 309 -45.00 -27.74 -11.92
N LYS A 310 -45.49 -28.93 -11.59
CA LYS A 310 -46.45 -29.21 -10.53
C LYS A 310 -45.98 -28.60 -9.22
N THR A 311 -46.76 -27.65 -8.68
CA THR A 311 -46.59 -27.11 -7.34
C THR A 311 -47.06 -28.16 -6.33
N THR A 312 -46.13 -28.98 -5.85
CA THR A 312 -46.35 -29.68 -4.59
C THR A 312 -46.16 -28.68 -3.47
N LYS A 313 -47.25 -28.36 -2.77
CA LYS A 313 -47.26 -27.59 -1.52
C LYS A 313 -46.44 -28.40 -0.49
N LYS A 314 -45.13 -28.14 -0.43
CA LYS A 314 -44.28 -28.56 0.68
C LYS A 314 -44.28 -27.43 1.70
N ASP A 315 -44.65 -27.78 2.92
CA ASP A 315 -44.71 -26.90 4.07
C ASP A 315 -43.47 -26.02 4.18
N PRO A 316 -43.62 -24.74 4.58
CA PRO A 316 -42.51 -23.81 4.69
C PRO A 316 -41.56 -24.26 5.80
N LYS A 317 -40.61 -25.13 5.44
CA LYS A 317 -39.46 -25.47 6.29
C LYS A 317 -38.80 -24.16 6.69
N LYS A 318 -38.89 -23.82 7.98
CA LYS A 318 -38.22 -22.67 8.62
C LYS A 318 -36.78 -22.61 8.13
N LYS A 319 -36.52 -21.76 7.12
CA LYS A 319 -35.17 -21.52 6.60
C LYS A 319 -34.40 -20.88 7.74
N LYS A 320 -33.54 -21.67 8.41
CA LYS A 320 -32.59 -21.17 9.41
C LYS A 320 -31.86 -19.99 8.77
N LYS A 321 -32.14 -18.76 9.25
CA LYS A 321 -31.53 -17.53 8.76
C LYS A 321 -30.02 -17.71 8.91
N LYS A 322 -29.30 -17.90 7.80
CA LYS A 322 -27.84 -17.98 7.83
C LYS A 322 -27.34 -16.66 8.38
N LYS A 323 -26.71 -16.68 9.56
CA LYS A 323 -26.09 -15.49 10.16
C LYS A 323 -25.19 -14.86 9.10
N ALA A 324 -25.38 -13.56 8.84
CA ALA A 324 -24.60 -12.85 7.85
C ALA A 324 -23.12 -12.91 8.28
N LYS A 325 -22.28 -13.56 7.47
CA LYS A 325 -20.85 -13.63 7.75
C LYS A 325 -20.25 -12.25 7.52
N PHE A 326 -19.47 -11.76 8.48
CA PHE A 326 -18.74 -10.51 8.34
C PHE A 326 -17.77 -10.61 7.14
N PRO A 327 -17.65 -9.57 6.30
CA PRO A 327 -16.79 -9.62 5.11
C PRO A 327 -15.31 -9.83 5.48
N THR A 328 -14.63 -10.68 4.73
CA THR A 328 -13.19 -10.95 4.95
C THR A 328 -12.32 -9.75 4.57
N ALA A 329 -11.10 -9.68 5.12
CA ALA A 329 -10.14 -8.59 4.84
C ALA A 329 -9.92 -8.35 3.34
N SER A 330 -9.83 -9.42 2.55
CA SER A 330 -9.68 -9.35 1.08
C SER A 330 -10.89 -8.73 0.40
N GLN A 331 -12.10 -9.01 0.89
CA GLN A 331 -13.34 -8.39 0.38
C GLN A 331 -13.37 -6.90 0.71
N LEU A 332 -12.99 -6.51 1.93
CA LEU A 332 -12.90 -5.09 2.33
C LEU A 332 -11.87 -4.31 1.51
N ARG A 333 -10.71 -4.91 1.19
CA ARG A 333 -9.70 -4.27 0.34
C ARG A 333 -10.18 -4.03 -1.10
N ARG A 334 -11.10 -4.84 -1.61
CA ARG A 334 -11.70 -4.67 -2.95
C ARG A 334 -12.75 -3.56 -2.99
N LYS A 335 -13.38 -3.22 -1.85
CA LYS A 335 -14.40 -2.15 -1.77
C LYS A 335 -13.81 -0.76 -2.05
N LYS A 336 -14.65 0.13 -2.57
CA LYS A 336 -14.28 1.55 -2.76
C LYS A 336 -14.22 2.27 -1.41
N ASN A 337 -13.42 3.33 -1.33
CA ASN A 337 -13.24 4.11 -0.09
C ASN A 337 -14.58 4.66 0.45
N VAL A 338 -15.49 5.08 -0.45
CA VAL A 338 -16.84 5.54 -0.10
C VAL A 338 -17.66 4.45 0.60
N GLU A 339 -17.57 3.20 0.17
CA GLU A 339 -18.28 2.07 0.80
C GLU A 339 -17.72 1.76 2.18
N LEU A 340 -16.39 1.80 2.34
CA LEU A 340 -15.74 1.60 3.63
C LEU A 340 -16.14 2.69 4.64
N LYS A 341 -16.22 3.95 4.21
CA LYS A 341 -16.73 5.05 5.04
C LYS A 341 -18.19 4.87 5.42
N LYS A 342 -19.05 4.40 4.51
CA LYS A 342 -20.45 4.08 4.82
C LYS A 342 -20.57 2.99 5.88
N ILE A 343 -19.75 1.95 5.79
CA ILE A 343 -19.68 0.87 6.79
C ILE A 343 -19.29 1.47 8.15
N LEU A 344 -18.18 2.21 8.22
CA LEU A 344 -17.71 2.83 9.47
C LEU A 344 -18.72 3.83 10.05
N SER A 345 -19.36 4.64 9.21
CA SER A 345 -20.39 5.59 9.63
C SER A 345 -21.62 4.90 10.21
N LYS A 346 -21.99 3.72 9.69
CA LYS A 346 -23.10 2.91 10.23
C LYS A 346 -22.81 2.41 11.64
N PHE A 347 -21.53 2.22 11.97
CA PHE A 347 -21.07 1.75 13.28
C PHE A 347 -20.57 2.88 14.19
N GLY A 348 -20.77 4.16 13.82
CA GLY A 348 -20.29 5.30 14.62
C GLY A 348 -18.76 5.41 14.71
N LEU A 349 -18.02 4.73 13.83
CA LEU A 349 -16.56 4.74 13.84
C LEU A 349 -16.00 5.90 13.00
N LYS A 350 -14.82 6.40 13.40
CA LYS A 350 -14.15 7.51 12.71
C LYS A 350 -13.89 7.18 11.23
N VAL A 351 -14.42 8.01 10.32
CA VAL A 351 -14.37 7.83 8.85
C VAL A 351 -13.17 8.50 8.16
N SER A 352 -12.27 9.14 8.90
CA SER A 352 -11.06 9.77 8.36
C SER A 352 -9.91 8.77 8.25
N GLY A 353 -9.11 8.84 7.18
CA GLY A 353 -7.89 8.03 7.04
C GLY A 353 -7.65 7.53 5.61
N ARG A 354 -6.49 6.89 5.42
CA ARG A 354 -6.18 6.14 4.19
C ARG A 354 -7.03 4.87 4.09
N LYS A 355 -7.12 4.30 2.89
CA LYS A 355 -7.96 3.11 2.65
C LYS A 355 -7.56 1.93 3.55
N GLU A 356 -6.26 1.68 3.76
CA GLU A 356 -5.84 0.58 4.65
C GLU A 356 -6.26 0.82 6.10
N GLU A 357 -6.17 2.06 6.59
CA GLU A 357 -6.57 2.39 7.96
C GLU A 357 -8.08 2.15 8.16
N LEU A 358 -8.91 2.48 7.18
CA LEU A 358 -10.36 2.21 7.24
C LEU A 358 -10.62 0.70 7.28
N VAL A 359 -9.90 -0.08 6.48
CA VAL A 359 -10.02 -1.56 6.48
C VAL A 359 -9.56 -2.13 7.82
N GLN A 360 -8.42 -1.67 8.36
CA GLN A 360 -7.94 -2.11 9.68
C GLN A 360 -8.94 -1.75 10.77
N ARG A 361 -9.52 -0.55 10.75
CA ARG A 361 -10.52 -0.12 11.74
C ARG A 361 -11.79 -0.99 11.70
N ILE A 362 -12.23 -1.41 10.51
CA ILE A 362 -13.36 -2.36 10.37
C ILE A 362 -12.99 -3.74 10.91
N LEU A 363 -11.76 -4.21 10.67
CA LEU A 363 -11.30 -5.53 11.13
C LEU A 363 -11.04 -5.57 12.65
N SER A 364 -10.46 -4.52 13.23
CA SER A 364 -10.19 -4.45 14.67
C SER A 364 -11.45 -4.37 15.52
N ASN A 365 -12.56 -3.88 14.95
CA ASN A 365 -13.85 -3.81 15.63
C ASN A 365 -14.83 -4.87 15.10
N SER A 366 -14.37 -5.90 14.38
CA SER A 366 -15.29 -6.90 13.80
C SER A 366 -16.11 -7.63 14.86
N ASP A 367 -15.56 -7.79 16.06
CA ASP A 367 -16.21 -8.52 17.16
C ASP A 367 -17.34 -7.70 17.79
N GLU A 368 -17.20 -6.37 17.84
CA GLU A 368 -18.24 -5.45 18.31
C GLU A 368 -19.36 -5.26 17.27
N ILE A 369 -19.09 -5.57 16.00
CA ILE A 369 -20.01 -5.37 14.88
C ILE A 369 -20.95 -6.57 14.67
N ILE A 370 -20.67 -7.74 15.25
CA ILE A 370 -21.54 -8.92 15.13
C ILE A 370 -22.70 -8.78 16.12
N PHE A 371 -23.76 -8.09 15.69
CA PHE A 371 -25.10 -8.11 16.30
C PHE A 371 -26.11 -8.81 15.39
#